data_AF-A0A1G1I192-F1
#
_entry.id   AF-A0A1G1I192-F1
#
_cell.length_a   1.000
_cell.length_b   1.000
_cell.length_c   1.000
_cell.angle_alpha   90.00
_cell.angle_beta   90.00
_cell.angle_gamma   90.00
#
_symmetry.space_group_name_H-M   'P 1'
#
loop_
_entity.id
_entity.type
_entity.pdbx_description
1 polymer ?
#
loop_
_entity_poly.entity_id
_entity_poly.type
_entity_poly.pdbx_seq_one_letter_code
_entity_poly.pdbx_strand_id
1 'polypeptide(L)' 'MTDTRRRNEIRLDPDPVIEAYKRDIDRTLLRENLKLSVDERFRKLMALQRFAEELRRAGRAAR' A
#
# COMPACT_ATOMS: atom_id res chain seq x y z
N MET A 1 -38.03 -5.46 2.79
CA MET A 1 -37.93 -5.73 1.34
C MET A 1 -36.69 -5.01 0.81
N THR A 2 -35.56 -5.73 0.81
CA THR A 2 -34.24 -5.44 0.21
C THR A 2 -33.80 -3.97 0.01
N ASP A 3 -33.05 -3.43 0.99
CA ASP A 3 -32.11 -2.31 0.76
C ASP A 3 -30.92 -2.84 -0.05
N THR A 4 -31.10 -2.90 -1.37
CA THR A 4 -30.01 -3.14 -2.30
C THR A 4 -29.19 -1.86 -2.34
N ARG A 5 -28.23 -1.72 -1.42
CA ARG A 5 -27.11 -0.78 -1.55
C ARG A 5 -26.54 -0.96 -2.96
N ARG A 6 -26.90 -0.06 -3.88
CA ARG A 6 -26.32 -0.02 -5.22
C ARG A 6 -24.82 0.08 -5.01
N ARG A 7 -24.10 -0.99 -5.32
CA ARG A 7 -22.66 -0.92 -5.57
C ARG A 7 -22.50 0.15 -6.63
N ASN A 8 -22.06 1.33 -6.21
CA ASN A 8 -21.85 2.46 -7.09
C ASN A 8 -20.73 2.03 -8.05
N GLU A 9 -21.08 1.60 -9.26
CA GLU A 9 -20.11 1.41 -10.34
C GLU A 9 -19.59 2.80 -10.70
N ILE A 10 -18.56 3.25 -10.00
CA ILE A 10 -17.84 4.46 -10.38
C ILE A 10 -17.07 4.13 -11.66
N ARG A 11 -17.75 4.26 -12.81
CA ARG A 11 -17.09 4.33 -14.11
C ARG A 11 -16.53 5.74 -14.25
N LEU A 12 -15.23 5.88 -13.99
CA LEU A 12 -14.48 7.06 -14.40
C LEU A 12 -13.94 6.77 -15.78
N ASP A 13 -14.42 7.51 -16.79
CA ASP A 13 -13.74 7.52 -18.07
C ASP A 13 -12.29 8.02 -17.85
N PRO A 14 -11.28 7.39 -18.49
CA PRO A 14 -9.89 7.79 -18.29
C PRO A 14 -9.67 9.24 -18.72
N ASP A 15 -9.35 10.11 -17.76
CA ASP A 15 -9.00 11.49 -18.03
C ASP A 15 -7.57 11.57 -18.61
N PRO A 16 -7.36 12.23 -19.76
CA PRO A 16 -6.07 12.25 -20.43
C PRO A 16 -4.96 12.93 -19.60
N VAL A 17 -5.30 13.92 -18.77
CA VAL A 17 -4.34 14.57 -17.86
C VAL A 17 -3.94 13.59 -16.77
N ILE A 18 -4.93 12.92 -16.16
CA ILE A 18 -4.67 11.94 -15.11
C ILE A 18 -3.81 10.78 -15.64
N GLU A 19 -4.11 10.24 -16.82
CA GLU A 19 -3.34 9.15 -17.42
C GLU A 19 -1.91 9.59 -17.78
N ALA A 20 -1.72 10.84 -18.24
CA ALA A 20 -0.39 11.37 -18.50
C ALA A 20 0.50 11.38 -17.23
N TYR A 21 -0.05 11.71 -16.06
CA TYR A 21 0.67 11.67 -14.79
C TYR A 21 0.82 10.24 -14.22
N LYS A 22 -0.16 9.35 -14.45
CA LYS A 22 -0.10 7.97 -13.97
C LYS A 22 0.95 7.12 -14.68
N ARG A 23 1.28 7.43 -15.93
CA ARG A 23 2.14 6.61 -16.80
C ARG A 23 3.46 6.21 -16.11
N ASP A 24 4.06 7.14 -15.40
CA ASP A 24 5.41 6.98 -14.83
C ASP A 24 5.37 6.59 -13.34
N ILE A 25 4.18 6.30 -12.79
CA ILE A 25 4.01 5.83 -11.40
C ILE A 25 4.09 4.31 -11.36
N ASP A 26 5.13 3.78 -10.71
CA ASP A 26 5.17 2.36 -10.36
C ASP A 26 4.15 2.04 -9.26
N ARG A 27 3.09 1.33 -9.66
CA ARG A 27 1.99 0.91 -8.78
C ARG A 27 2.17 -0.51 -8.25
N THR A 28 3.28 -1.18 -8.56
CA THR A 28 3.52 -2.59 -8.21
C THR A 28 3.45 -2.79 -6.70
N LEU A 29 4.23 -2.01 -5.93
CA LEU A 29 4.23 -2.12 -4.47
C LEU A 29 2.88 -1.73 -3.84
N LEU A 30 2.17 -0.76 -4.41
CA LEU A 30 0.85 -0.36 -3.93
C LEU A 30 -0.14 -1.51 -4.11
N ARG A 31 -0.18 -2.13 -5.31
CA ARG A 31 -1.07 -3.26 -5.60
C ARG A 31 -0.76 -4.47 -4.72
N GLU A 32 0.51 -4.81 -4.54
CA GLU A 32 0.88 -5.93 -3.68
C GLU A 32 0.51 -5.68 -2.22
N ASN A 33 0.70 -4.47 -1.69
CA ASN A 33 0.28 -4.16 -0.32
C ASN A 33 -1.24 -4.15 -0.14
N LEU A 34 -2.01 -3.76 -1.17
CA LEU A 34 -3.47 -3.77 -1.13
C LEU A 34 -4.06 -5.18 -1.12
N LYS A 35 -3.32 -6.19 -1.62
CA LYS A 35 -3.72 -7.61 -1.55
C LYS A 35 -3.58 -8.21 -0.16
N LEU A 36 -2.79 -7.60 0.73
CA LEU A 36 -2.52 -8.15 2.06
C LEU A 36 -3.76 -8.12 2.96
N SER A 37 -3.99 -9.22 3.67
CA SER A 37 -4.92 -9.29 4.78
C SER A 37 -4.47 -8.42 5.96
N VAL A 38 -5.39 -8.17 6.90
CA VAL A 38 -5.09 -7.42 8.13
C VAL A 38 -3.92 -8.06 8.89
N ASP A 39 -3.93 -9.38 9.07
CA ASP A 39 -2.88 -10.10 9.79
C ASP A 39 -1.52 -10.00 9.10
N GLU A 40 -1.49 -10.13 7.77
CA GLU A 40 -0.25 -9.98 7.00
C GLU A 40 0.30 -8.55 7.11
N ARG A 41 -0.57 -7.53 7.10
CA ARG A 41 -0.15 -6.14 7.33
C ARG A 41 0.50 -5.97 8.71
N PHE A 42 -0.09 -6.53 9.76
CA PHE A 42 0.50 -6.48 11.10
C PHE A 42 1.83 -7.23 11.19
N ARG A 43 1.93 -8.42 10.60
CA ARG A 43 3.20 -9.18 10.56
C ARG A 43 4.31 -8.39 9.85
N LYS A 44 3.98 -7.76 8.71
CA LYS A 44 4.92 -6.94 7.95
C LYS A 44 5.36 -5.70 8.73
N LEU A 45 4.44 -5.04 9.44
CA LEU A 45 4.76 -3.92 10.32
C LEU A 45 5.71 -4.33 11.45
N MET A 46 5.44 -5.44 12.13
CA MET A 46 6.33 -5.94 13.20
C MET A 46 7.72 -6.28 12.67
N ALA A 47 7.82 -6.87 11.47
CA ALA A 47 9.11 -7.14 10.83
C ALA A 47 9.89 -5.84 10.54
N LEU A 48 9.21 -4.80 10.05
CA LEU A 48 9.82 -3.49 9.82
C LEU A 48 10.33 -2.85 11.12
N GLN A 49 9.58 -2.95 12.22
CA GLN A 49 10.03 -2.43 13.53
C GLN A 49 11.32 -3.11 14.00
N ARG A 50 11.36 -4.45 13.94
CA ARG A 50 12.58 -5.22 14.28
C ARG A 50 13.77 -4.83 13.42
N PHE A 51 13.55 -4.68 12.11
CA PHE A 51 14.61 -4.23 11.20
C PHE A 51 15.13 -2.84 11.57
N ALA A 52 14.24 -1.90 11.88
CA ALA A 52 14.62 -0.54 12.26
C ALA A 52 15.38 -0.50 13.60
N GLU A 53 14.99 -1.32 14.58
CA GLU A 53 15.72 -1.50 15.83
C GLU A 53 17.15 -2.00 15.60
N GLU A 54 17.30 -3.01 14.75
CA GLU A 54 18.60 -3.58 14.41
C GLU A 54 19.50 -2.57 13.70
N LEU A 55 18.95 -1.83 12.74
CA LEU A 55 19.68 -0.76 12.03
C LEU A 55 20.16 0.32 13.00
N ARG A 56 19.33 0.72 13.97
CA ARG A 56 19.72 1.68 15.01
C ARG A 56 20.81 1.12 15.92
N ARG A 57 20.75 -0.17 16.28
CA ARG A 57 21.77 -0.84 17.09
C ARG A 57 23.12 -0.84 16.36
N ALA A 58 23.13 -1.27 15.10
CA ALA A 58 24.34 -1.26 14.27
C ALA A 58 24.92 0.16 14.12
N GLY A 59 24.07 1.16 13.88
CA GLY A 59 24.49 2.56 13.79
C GLY A 59 25.09 3.13 15.09
N ARG A 60 24.66 2.64 16.27
CA ARG A 60 25.30 2.99 17.54
C ARG A 60 26.65 2.30 17.74
N ALA A 61 26.77 1.05 17.31
CA ALA A 61 28.00 0.27 17.45
C ALA A 61 29.12 0.71 16.48
N ALA A 62 28.77 1.36 15.38
CA ALA A 62 29.72 1.85 14.37
C ALA A 62 30.28 3.26 14.66
N ARG A 63 29.86 3.92 15.74
CA ARG A 63 30.42 5.19 16.22
C ARG A 63 31.44 4.93 17.31
#